data_AF-C5NZ66-F1
#
_entry.id   AF-C5NZ66-F1
#
_cell.length_a   1.000
_cell.length_b   1.000
_cell.length_c   1.000
_cell.angle_alpha   90.00
_cell.angle_beta   90.00
_cell.angle_gamma   90.00
#
_symmetry.space_group_name_H-M   'P 1'
#
loop_
_entity.id
_entity.type
_entity.pdbx_description
1 polymer ?
#
loop_
_entity_poly.entity_id
_entity_poly.type
_entity_poly.pdbx_seq_one_letter_code
_entity_poly.pdbx_strand_id
1 'polypeptide(L)'
;MGAHAVFTGIVLGVTGLSLVPLGDYFFPAPYKANTIVRVASGLSQPHKHDKASTGGDMPSIALFDGNGERIGFKSGSRHGKIPDGRYEDISITPIDRKNNRPAEYISLSASSPDALCVAYIAVTHPSKEYWAFTGDNAAMCGVPWYHSNLVMQVGDLAHKPKCFWIDGPDDDGKTTYNFPQGIGIHLIDFIGSEALYAQYADHPDSMCKSAPRLKMYKKLNELQCLPVFNPPLEYTRDGLDADLEALKTEGEVMCSPPPGQLPTLEERLKLQRVLRSPPRLWRPTYGVKKKRDKIMQLDEREEQFKPTCFNNDIVISNSMSAKELCDDPGSRGPDFVSKKEGFYCDMCTHTLWPVCHKGAAVQRPLGCFDIDAKKLHYDREKTARDNSTIVPVKNYRNVRIWK
;
A
#
# COMPACT_ATOMS: atom_id res chain seq x y z
N MET A 1 -10.90 -27.26 -4.47
CA MET A 1 -10.78 -27.05 -3.00
C MET A 1 -9.31 -26.78 -2.73
N GLY A 2 -8.95 -25.50 -2.71
CA GLY A 2 -7.61 -25.02 -3.06
C GLY A 2 -6.71 -24.80 -1.86
N ALA A 3 -5.46 -25.23 -1.99
CA ALA A 3 -4.36 -25.06 -1.02
C ALA A 3 -3.91 -23.59 -0.79
N HIS A 4 -4.67 -22.61 -1.29
CA HIS A 4 -4.38 -21.18 -1.12
C HIS A 4 -5.05 -20.57 0.11
N ALA A 5 -6.13 -21.17 0.64
CA ALA A 5 -6.83 -20.63 1.83
C ALA A 5 -6.09 -20.93 3.15
N VAL A 6 -5.31 -22.02 3.21
CA VAL A 6 -4.59 -22.44 4.44
C VAL A 6 -3.31 -21.63 4.65
N PHE A 7 -2.72 -21.05 3.60
CA PHE A 7 -1.43 -20.38 3.69
C PHE A 7 -1.48 -18.95 4.25
N THR A 8 -2.65 -18.32 4.25
CA THR A 8 -2.84 -16.94 4.74
C THR A 8 -3.32 -16.89 6.20
N GLY A 9 -3.95 -17.95 6.71
CA GLY A 9 -4.49 -18.00 8.08
C GLY A 9 -3.46 -18.13 9.20
N ILE A 10 -2.24 -18.61 8.91
CA ILE A 10 -1.21 -18.86 9.93
C ILE A 10 -0.36 -17.59 10.20
N VAL A 11 -0.48 -16.54 9.37
CA VAL A 11 0.54 -15.48 9.29
C VAL A 11 0.43 -14.39 10.36
N LEU A 12 -0.58 -14.35 11.24
CA LEU A 12 -0.58 -13.41 12.38
C LEU A 12 -1.19 -13.96 13.69
N GLY A 13 -1.42 -15.27 13.78
CA GLY A 13 -2.08 -15.91 14.93
C GLY A 13 -1.20 -16.17 16.16
N VAL A 14 -0.11 -15.44 16.39
CA VAL A 14 0.79 -15.71 17.53
C VAL A 14 0.92 -14.50 18.46
N THR A 15 0.25 -14.65 19.61
CA THR A 15 0.46 -14.01 20.93
C THR A 15 -0.48 -12.88 21.37
N GLY A 16 -1.76 -13.23 21.54
CA GLY A 16 -2.41 -12.91 22.81
C GLY A 16 -1.74 -13.72 23.94
N LEU A 17 -0.95 -13.04 24.79
CA LEU A 17 -0.40 -13.53 26.07
C LEU A 17 0.55 -14.75 26.05
N SER A 18 1.79 -14.56 25.57
CA SER A 18 2.99 -15.08 26.26
C SER A 18 4.28 -14.41 25.78
N LEU A 19 4.95 -13.77 26.73
CA LEU A 19 6.28 -13.15 26.78
C LEU A 19 7.38 -13.63 25.77
N VAL A 20 7.74 -12.75 24.81
CA VAL A 20 9.11 -12.31 24.37
C VAL A 20 10.08 -13.33 23.70
N PRO A 21 10.89 -12.98 22.66
CA PRO A 21 11.08 -11.68 21.98
C PRO A 21 10.82 -11.77 20.46
N LEU A 22 9.56 -11.58 20.04
CA LEU A 22 9.25 -11.00 18.72
C LEU A 22 9.12 -9.47 18.79
N GLY A 23 9.10 -8.92 20.01
CA GLY A 23 8.74 -7.54 20.34
C GLY A 23 9.77 -6.48 19.92
N ASP A 24 11.07 -6.73 20.06
CA ASP A 24 12.05 -5.63 19.98
C ASP A 24 12.50 -5.30 18.54
N TYR A 25 12.37 -6.24 17.60
CA TYR A 25 12.81 -6.02 16.21
C TYR A 25 11.72 -5.44 15.32
N PHE A 26 10.45 -5.79 15.52
CA PHE A 26 9.33 -5.32 14.69
C PHE A 26 8.66 -4.07 15.26
N PHE A 27 8.60 -3.97 16.59
CA PHE A 27 7.91 -2.89 17.28
C PHE A 27 8.90 -1.90 17.87
N PRO A 28 8.85 -0.62 17.47
CA PRO A 28 9.71 0.42 18.04
C PRO A 28 9.50 0.56 19.56
N ALA A 29 10.58 0.84 20.29
CA ALA A 29 10.54 1.05 21.74
C ALA A 29 9.65 2.26 22.12
N PRO A 30 8.82 2.16 23.18
CA PRO A 30 7.91 3.23 23.57
C PRO A 30 8.67 4.45 24.12
N TYR A 31 8.25 5.66 23.74
CA TYR A 31 8.66 6.92 24.36
C TYR A 31 7.50 7.45 25.23
N LYS A 32 7.80 8.10 26.37
CA LYS A 32 6.89 8.30 27.53
C LYS A 32 5.49 8.95 27.30
N ALA A 33 5.09 9.26 26.07
CA ALA A 33 3.69 9.54 25.67
C ALA A 33 3.45 9.39 24.15
N ASN A 34 4.40 8.87 23.37
CA ASN A 34 4.32 8.90 21.90
C ASN A 34 3.89 7.55 21.34
N THR A 35 3.07 7.58 20.30
CA THR A 35 2.86 6.43 19.42
C THR A 35 3.97 6.43 18.39
N ILE A 36 4.64 5.29 18.21
CA ILE A 36 5.64 5.13 17.15
C ILE A 36 5.03 4.29 16.04
N VAL A 37 5.09 4.81 14.82
CA VAL A 37 4.63 4.09 13.62
C VAL A 37 5.83 3.74 12.77
N ARG A 38 6.09 2.46 12.59
CA ARG A 38 7.02 1.94 11.61
C ARG A 38 6.32 1.80 10.27
N VAL A 39 6.91 2.37 9.23
CA VAL A 39 6.50 2.13 7.85
C VAL A 39 7.66 1.47 7.12
N ALA A 40 7.41 0.31 6.54
CA ALA A 40 8.40 -0.42 5.77
C ALA A 40 8.06 -0.41 4.28
N SER A 41 9.04 -0.06 3.45
CA SER A 41 8.91 -0.20 2.01
C SER A 41 9.06 -1.66 1.59
N GLY A 42 8.47 -2.03 0.47
CA GLY A 42 8.78 -3.28 -0.21
C GLY A 42 10.27 -3.39 -0.53
N LEU A 43 10.73 -4.60 -0.86
CA LEU A 43 12.10 -4.83 -1.32
C LEU A 43 12.09 -5.22 -2.79
N SER A 44 12.56 -4.32 -3.65
CA SER A 44 12.71 -4.58 -5.07
C SER A 44 14.05 -5.24 -5.44
N GLN A 45 15.10 -5.13 -4.63
CA GLN A 45 16.26 -6.05 -4.49
C GLN A 45 17.32 -5.50 -3.52
N PRO A 46 17.98 -6.31 -2.68
CA PRO A 46 19.07 -5.80 -1.86
C PRO A 46 20.28 -5.36 -2.71
N HIS A 47 20.80 -4.16 -2.43
CA HIS A 47 22.11 -3.65 -2.86
C HIS A 47 22.32 -3.26 -4.35
N LYS A 48 21.26 -2.91 -5.10
CA LYS A 48 21.41 -2.25 -6.42
C LYS A 48 20.57 -0.98 -6.49
N HIS A 49 21.21 0.17 -6.26
CA HIS A 49 20.54 1.46 -6.08
C HIS A 49 20.08 2.17 -7.36
N ASP A 50 20.28 1.58 -8.54
CA ASP A 50 19.93 2.25 -9.78
C ASP A 50 18.69 1.61 -10.45
N LYS A 51 17.55 2.30 -10.27
CA LYS A 51 16.53 2.59 -11.31
C LYS A 51 15.18 1.85 -11.31
N ALA A 52 14.83 1.09 -10.27
CA ALA A 52 13.44 0.86 -9.82
C ALA A 52 13.46 0.64 -8.30
N SER A 53 12.53 1.21 -7.56
CA SER A 53 12.57 1.20 -6.10
C SER A 53 11.14 1.06 -5.60
N THR A 54 10.94 0.24 -4.56
CA THR A 54 9.71 0.25 -3.77
C THR A 54 9.78 1.25 -2.62
N GLY A 55 10.97 1.82 -2.35
CA GLY A 55 11.14 2.98 -1.49
C GLY A 55 10.77 4.30 -2.17
N GLY A 56 10.40 5.29 -1.38
CA GLY A 56 9.91 6.60 -1.79
C GLY A 56 10.04 7.61 -0.66
N ASP A 57 9.39 8.78 -0.78
CA ASP A 57 9.45 9.80 0.26
C ASP A 57 8.71 9.38 1.54
N MET A 58 9.17 9.91 2.68
CA MET A 58 8.53 9.66 3.98
C MET A 58 7.03 10.03 3.92
N PRO A 59 6.11 9.14 4.32
CA PRO A 59 4.69 9.47 4.32
C PRO A 59 4.32 10.34 5.51
N SER A 60 3.21 11.06 5.39
CA SER A 60 2.56 11.71 6.50
C SER A 60 1.62 10.75 7.23
N ILE A 61 1.50 10.91 8.55
CA ILE A 61 0.67 10.04 9.40
C ILE A 61 -0.26 10.89 10.27
N ALA A 62 -1.51 10.43 10.43
CA ALA A 62 -2.42 10.90 11.45
C ALA A 62 -3.05 9.74 12.23
N LEU A 63 -3.28 9.95 13.52
CA LEU A 63 -3.83 8.98 14.45
C LEU A 63 -5.13 9.51 15.07
N PHE A 64 -6.11 8.63 15.23
CA PHE A 64 -7.43 8.94 15.80
C PHE A 64 -7.84 7.88 16.82
N ASP A 65 -8.67 8.27 17.79
CA ASP A 65 -9.30 7.33 18.73
C ASP A 65 -10.59 6.71 18.16
N GLY A 66 -11.23 5.83 18.93
CA GLY A 66 -12.47 5.14 18.52
C GLY A 66 -13.65 6.06 18.21
N ASN A 67 -13.62 7.31 18.69
CA ASN A 67 -14.66 8.31 18.42
C ASN A 67 -14.32 9.18 17.20
N GLY A 68 -13.23 8.89 16.49
CA GLY A 68 -12.72 9.70 15.39
C GLY A 68 -12.06 11.01 15.82
N GLU A 69 -11.75 11.18 17.11
CA GLU A 69 -11.02 12.35 17.59
C GLU A 69 -9.52 12.18 17.31
N ARG A 70 -8.89 13.25 16.80
CA ARG A 70 -7.47 13.23 16.44
C ARG A 70 -6.57 13.19 17.68
N ILE A 71 -5.76 12.13 17.79
CA ILE A 71 -4.75 11.97 18.84
C ILE A 71 -3.49 12.73 18.49
N GLY A 72 -3.01 12.62 17.26
CA GLY A 72 -1.72 13.16 16.84
C GLY A 72 -1.51 13.04 15.34
N PHE A 73 -0.52 13.77 14.81
CA PHE A 73 -0.13 13.66 13.41
C PHE A 73 1.32 14.11 13.21
N LYS A 74 1.93 13.66 12.11
CA LYS A 74 3.27 14.07 11.69
C LYS A 74 3.32 14.08 10.17
N SER A 75 3.81 15.18 9.61
CA SER A 75 4.02 15.29 8.17
C SER A 75 5.28 14.54 7.77
N GLY A 76 5.24 13.87 6.62
CA GLY A 76 6.41 13.25 6.01
C GLY A 76 7.24 14.24 5.18
N SER A 77 6.68 15.41 4.86
CA SER A 77 7.36 16.37 3.99
C SER A 77 8.68 16.84 4.60
N ARG A 78 9.76 16.78 3.81
CA ARG A 78 11.13 17.17 4.21
C ARG A 78 11.75 16.28 5.30
N HIS A 79 11.20 15.10 5.54
CA HIS A 79 11.75 14.12 6.48
C HIS A 79 12.57 12.99 5.80
N GLY A 80 12.96 13.19 4.54
CA GLY A 80 13.78 12.24 3.79
C GLY A 80 12.95 11.15 3.12
N LYS A 81 13.56 9.99 2.94
CA LYS A 81 13.02 8.85 2.19
C LYS A 81 13.01 7.59 3.04
N ILE A 82 12.09 6.68 2.74
CA ILE A 82 12.18 5.28 3.18
C ILE A 82 12.87 4.52 2.04
N PRO A 83 14.14 4.09 2.21
CA PRO A 83 14.86 3.38 1.16
C PRO A 83 14.21 2.03 0.83
N ASP A 84 14.52 1.48 -0.35
CA ASP A 84 14.10 0.14 -0.79
C ASP A 84 14.42 -0.95 0.25
N GLY A 85 13.39 -1.69 0.68
CA GLY A 85 13.46 -2.77 1.66
C GLY A 85 13.88 -2.35 3.06
N ARG A 86 13.76 -1.05 3.37
CA ARG A 86 14.04 -0.48 4.69
C ARG A 86 12.75 0.02 5.31
N TYR A 87 12.86 0.40 6.58
CA TYR A 87 11.78 0.98 7.34
C TYR A 87 12.25 2.26 8.02
N GLU A 88 11.30 3.10 8.39
CA GLU A 88 11.52 4.26 9.22
C GLU A 88 10.54 4.27 10.40
N ASP A 89 11.03 4.67 11.58
CA ASP A 89 10.25 4.76 12.81
C ASP A 89 9.80 6.21 13.05
N ILE A 90 8.51 6.44 12.84
CA ILE A 90 7.90 7.76 12.88
C ILE A 90 7.26 7.97 14.24
N SER A 91 7.95 8.70 15.12
CA SER A 91 7.39 9.12 16.41
C SER A 91 6.32 10.20 16.22
N ILE A 92 5.12 9.94 16.74
CA ILE A 92 3.96 10.84 16.72
C ILE A 92 3.67 11.27 18.15
N THR A 93 3.81 12.57 18.40
CA THR A 93 3.50 13.18 19.69
C THR A 93 2.00 13.46 19.77
N PRO A 94 1.31 13.08 20.85
CA PRO A 94 -0.11 13.40 21.00
C PRO A 94 -0.32 14.91 21.17
N ILE A 95 -1.46 15.40 20.65
CA ILE A 95 -1.91 16.79 20.75
C ILE A 95 -2.08 17.18 22.22
N ASP A 96 -2.78 16.33 22.98
CA ASP A 96 -2.82 16.39 24.43
C ASP A 96 -1.77 15.43 25.01
N ARG A 97 -0.74 15.98 25.66
CA ARG A 97 0.33 15.20 26.28
C ARG A 97 -0.13 14.32 27.44
N LYS A 98 -1.36 14.52 27.94
CA LYS A 98 -1.98 13.65 28.95
C LYS A 98 -2.74 12.49 28.33
N ASN A 99 -2.96 12.51 27.01
CA ASN A 99 -3.66 11.45 26.31
C ASN A 99 -2.73 10.24 26.13
N ASN A 100 -3.02 9.18 26.86
CA ASN A 100 -2.36 7.87 26.75
C ASN A 100 -3.24 6.82 26.06
N ARG A 101 -4.35 7.23 25.43
CA ARG A 101 -5.25 6.30 24.73
C ARG A 101 -4.54 5.73 23.50
N PRO A 102 -4.72 4.42 23.22
CA PRO A 102 -4.25 3.84 21.98
C PRO A 102 -5.07 4.38 20.79
N ALA A 103 -4.46 4.47 19.61
CA ALA A 103 -5.12 5.02 18.43
C ALA A 103 -5.91 3.93 17.71
N GLU A 104 -7.22 3.98 17.62
CA GLU A 104 -7.95 2.92 16.91
C GLU A 104 -7.87 3.07 15.39
N TYR A 105 -7.59 4.28 14.88
CA TYR A 105 -7.48 4.53 13.44
C TYR A 105 -6.15 5.21 13.08
N ILE A 106 -5.62 4.85 11.92
CA ILE A 106 -4.47 5.49 11.29
C ILE A 106 -4.76 5.91 9.86
N SER A 107 -4.33 7.13 9.52
CA SER A 107 -4.21 7.61 8.15
C SER A 107 -2.73 7.63 7.78
N LEU A 108 -2.38 7.01 6.66
CA LEU A 108 -1.07 7.11 6.02
C LEU A 108 -1.25 7.74 4.64
N SER A 109 -0.62 8.89 4.39
CA SER A 109 -0.73 9.61 3.13
C SER A 109 0.63 9.97 2.56
N ALA A 110 0.77 9.93 1.24
CA ALA A 110 1.97 10.39 0.56
C ALA A 110 2.23 11.88 0.82
N SER A 111 3.49 12.23 1.03
CA SER A 111 3.89 13.61 1.32
C SER A 111 4.48 14.35 0.12
N SER A 112 4.73 13.62 -0.97
CA SER A 112 5.31 14.10 -2.23
C SER A 112 4.99 13.12 -3.38
N PRO A 113 5.32 13.47 -4.64
CA PRO A 113 5.15 12.63 -5.83
C PRO A 113 6.14 11.46 -5.97
N ASP A 114 7.06 11.28 -5.01
CA ASP A 114 7.96 10.13 -5.01
C ASP A 114 7.26 8.92 -4.37
N ALA A 115 6.48 8.21 -5.19
CA ALA A 115 5.63 7.10 -4.79
C ALA A 115 6.34 6.06 -3.90
N LEU A 116 5.62 5.59 -2.88
CA LEU A 116 6.11 4.61 -1.91
C LEU A 116 5.29 3.32 -2.00
N CYS A 117 5.94 2.16 -2.13
CA CYS A 117 5.29 0.86 -2.02
C CYS A 117 5.44 0.34 -0.59
N VAL A 118 4.37 0.39 0.20
CA VAL A 118 4.36 0.02 1.63
C VAL A 118 4.11 -1.48 1.78
N ALA A 119 5.07 -2.20 2.34
CA ALA A 119 4.95 -3.64 2.59
C ALA A 119 4.24 -3.95 3.92
N TYR A 120 4.56 -3.19 4.97
CA TYR A 120 3.84 -3.27 6.23
C TYR A 120 3.91 -1.95 7.01
N ILE A 121 2.94 -1.79 7.90
CA ILE A 121 2.86 -0.74 8.91
C ILE A 121 2.81 -1.45 10.26
N ALA A 122 3.64 -1.02 11.21
CA ALA A 122 3.56 -1.48 12.60
C ALA A 122 3.40 -0.27 13.52
N VAL A 123 2.45 -0.33 14.44
CA VAL A 123 2.12 0.77 15.35
C VAL A 123 2.38 0.31 16.77
N THR A 124 3.19 1.05 17.53
CA THR A 124 3.43 0.81 18.96
C THR A 124 2.89 1.98 19.77
N HIS A 125 1.96 1.70 20.68
CA HIS A 125 1.35 2.70 21.55
C HIS A 125 2.18 2.98 22.80
N PRO A 126 1.92 4.11 23.48
CA PRO A 126 2.46 4.37 24.81
C PRO A 126 2.15 3.24 25.83
N SER A 127 0.98 2.59 25.68
CA SER A 127 0.55 1.43 26.48
C SER A 127 1.36 0.15 26.21
N LYS A 128 2.24 0.15 25.19
CA LYS A 128 2.99 -1.00 24.65
C LYS A 128 2.14 -2.00 23.86
N GLU A 129 0.86 -1.71 23.67
CA GLU A 129 0.04 -2.43 22.69
C GLU A 129 0.57 -2.13 21.28
N TYR A 130 0.56 -3.15 20.45
CA TYR A 130 1.05 -3.05 19.09
C TYR A 130 0.10 -3.67 18.09
N TRP A 131 0.09 -3.11 16.89
CA TRP A 131 -0.68 -3.64 15.76
C TRP A 131 0.17 -3.63 14.49
N ALA A 132 -0.18 -4.51 13.56
CA ALA A 132 0.48 -4.63 12.27
C ALA A 132 -0.56 -4.69 11.16
N PHE A 133 -0.24 -4.07 10.04
CA PHE A 133 -1.01 -4.12 8.81
C PHE A 133 -0.05 -4.43 7.66
N THR A 134 -0.38 -5.43 6.83
CA THR A 134 0.47 -5.82 5.69
C THR A 134 -0.16 -5.38 4.38
N GLY A 135 0.66 -5.23 3.35
CA GLY A 135 0.15 -4.91 2.01
C GLY A 135 -0.66 -6.03 1.36
N ASP A 136 -0.67 -7.24 1.93
CA ASP A 136 -1.59 -8.31 1.51
C ASP A 136 -3.06 -7.91 1.72
N ASN A 137 -3.36 -7.27 2.86
CA ASN A 137 -4.70 -6.78 3.19
C ASN A 137 -5.15 -5.70 2.18
N ALA A 138 -4.25 -4.77 1.85
CA ALA A 138 -4.52 -3.75 0.84
C ALA A 138 -4.71 -4.35 -0.56
N ALA A 139 -3.84 -5.28 -0.97
CA ALA A 139 -3.93 -5.96 -2.25
C ALA A 139 -5.26 -6.73 -2.41
N MET A 140 -5.75 -7.36 -1.35
CA MET A 140 -7.05 -8.04 -1.34
C MET A 140 -8.22 -7.10 -1.70
N CYS A 141 -8.11 -5.81 -1.37
CA CYS A 141 -9.10 -4.79 -1.73
C CYS A 141 -8.86 -4.12 -3.09
N GLY A 142 -8.07 -4.73 -3.97
CA GLY A 142 -7.84 -4.22 -5.33
C GLY A 142 -7.02 -2.93 -5.40
N VAL A 143 -6.33 -2.59 -4.31
CA VAL A 143 -5.42 -1.44 -4.26
C VAL A 143 -4.22 -1.70 -5.18
N PRO A 144 -3.70 -0.68 -5.89
CA PRO A 144 -2.44 -0.79 -6.63
C PRO A 144 -1.32 -1.46 -5.80
N TRP A 145 -0.88 -2.64 -6.20
CA TRP A 145 0.07 -3.44 -5.41
C TRP A 145 1.16 -4.09 -6.26
N TYR A 146 2.26 -4.53 -5.63
CA TYR A 146 3.29 -5.33 -6.28
C TYR A 146 3.89 -6.36 -5.32
N HIS A 147 4.54 -7.38 -5.88
CA HIS A 147 5.32 -8.31 -5.05
C HIS A 147 6.45 -7.58 -4.34
N SER A 148 6.80 -8.04 -3.14
CA SER A 148 7.96 -7.57 -2.39
C SER A 148 8.84 -8.75 -2.01
N ASN A 149 10.15 -8.64 -2.23
CA ASN A 149 11.10 -9.65 -1.76
C ASN A 149 11.45 -9.50 -0.26
N LEU A 150 10.78 -8.60 0.46
CA LEU A 150 11.00 -8.33 1.88
C LEU A 150 10.55 -9.54 2.67
N VAL A 151 11.44 -10.11 3.48
CA VAL A 151 11.09 -11.24 4.35
C VAL A 151 10.70 -10.70 5.72
N MET A 152 9.50 -11.05 6.16
CA MET A 152 9.03 -10.88 7.53
C MET A 152 8.99 -12.25 8.20
N GLN A 153 9.53 -12.33 9.41
CA GLN A 153 9.38 -13.50 10.26
C GLN A 153 8.12 -13.33 11.10
N VAL A 154 7.18 -14.25 10.98
CA VAL A 154 6.01 -14.35 11.86
C VAL A 154 6.07 -15.70 12.56
N GLY A 155 6.44 -15.69 13.84
CA GLY A 155 6.82 -16.92 14.53
C GLY A 155 8.00 -17.59 13.83
N ASP A 156 7.85 -18.87 13.51
CA ASP A 156 8.85 -19.65 12.77
C ASP A 156 8.68 -19.59 11.24
N LEU A 157 7.71 -18.80 10.74
CA LEU A 157 7.38 -18.73 9.32
C LEU A 157 7.92 -17.45 8.68
N ALA A 158 8.65 -17.64 7.58
CA ALA A 158 9.08 -16.55 6.71
C ALA A 158 7.96 -16.22 5.71
N HIS A 159 7.36 -15.04 5.84
CA HIS A 159 6.38 -14.49 4.90
C HIS A 159 6.99 -13.36 4.07
N LYS A 160 6.52 -13.20 2.83
CA LYS A 160 6.91 -12.07 1.97
C LYS A 160 5.64 -11.31 1.58
N PRO A 161 5.26 -10.25 2.34
CA PRO A 161 4.00 -9.55 2.08
C PRO A 161 4.03 -8.84 0.74
N LYS A 162 2.87 -8.70 0.10
CA LYS A 162 2.70 -7.74 -0.98
C LYS A 162 2.96 -6.32 -0.47
N CYS A 163 3.35 -5.40 -1.35
CA CYS A 163 3.38 -3.98 -1.03
C CYS A 163 2.33 -3.22 -1.83
N PHE A 164 1.76 -2.17 -1.25
CA PHE A 164 0.76 -1.32 -1.90
C PHE A 164 1.31 0.07 -2.16
N TRP A 165 0.91 0.68 -3.27
CA TRP A 165 1.41 1.99 -3.68
C TRP A 165 0.58 3.12 -3.08
N ILE A 166 1.27 4.12 -2.54
CA ILE A 166 0.75 5.47 -2.29
C ILE A 166 1.59 6.49 -3.04
N ASP A 167 0.95 7.54 -3.54
CA ASP A 167 1.65 8.60 -4.24
C ASP A 167 1.01 9.98 -4.10
N GLY A 168 1.84 11.01 -3.96
CA GLY A 168 1.40 12.39 -3.83
C GLY A 168 1.18 13.05 -5.19
N PRO A 169 0.44 14.16 -5.25
CA PRO A 169 0.25 14.89 -6.49
C PRO A 169 1.53 15.64 -6.89
N ASP A 170 1.93 15.50 -8.15
CA ASP A 170 2.97 16.29 -8.82
C ASP A 170 2.56 17.76 -9.01
N ASP A 171 3.43 18.57 -9.63
CA ASP A 171 3.17 20.00 -9.91
C ASP A 171 1.86 20.25 -10.69
N ASP A 172 1.42 19.27 -11.49
CA ASP A 172 0.17 19.29 -12.25
C ASP A 172 -1.07 18.88 -11.42
N GLY A 173 -0.89 18.61 -10.13
CA GLY A 173 -1.97 18.21 -9.22
C GLY A 173 -2.46 16.76 -9.37
N LYS A 174 -1.77 15.96 -10.19
CA LYS A 174 -2.07 14.54 -10.44
C LYS A 174 -1.04 13.65 -9.77
N THR A 175 -1.45 12.50 -9.27
CA THR A 175 -0.53 11.46 -8.78
C THR A 175 0.15 10.78 -9.96
N THR A 176 1.41 10.42 -9.80
CA THR A 176 2.10 9.49 -10.69
C THR A 176 1.31 8.19 -10.74
N TYR A 177 1.08 7.72 -11.97
CA TYR A 177 0.46 6.43 -12.24
C TYR A 177 -0.95 6.19 -11.65
N ASN A 178 -1.68 7.25 -11.30
CA ASN A 178 -3.02 7.18 -10.70
C ASN A 178 -3.08 6.35 -9.40
N PHE A 179 -1.98 6.27 -8.65
CA PHE A 179 -1.97 5.65 -7.34
C PHE A 179 -2.78 6.47 -6.32
N PRO A 180 -3.37 5.83 -5.29
CA PRO A 180 -4.05 6.57 -4.23
C PRO A 180 -3.06 7.45 -3.45
N GLN A 181 -3.53 8.58 -2.94
CA GLN A 181 -2.72 9.46 -2.10
C GLN A 181 -2.54 8.93 -0.69
N GLY A 182 -3.40 8.02 -0.22
CA GLY A 182 -3.25 7.45 1.10
C GLY A 182 -4.31 6.44 1.46
N ILE A 183 -4.14 5.83 2.62
CA ILE A 183 -4.97 4.78 3.18
C ILE A 183 -5.45 5.18 4.57
N GLY A 184 -6.71 4.85 4.87
CA GLY A 184 -7.26 4.85 6.23
C GLY A 184 -7.48 3.41 6.68
N ILE A 185 -7.08 3.11 7.92
CA ILE A 185 -7.10 1.76 8.50
C ILE A 185 -7.65 1.85 9.92
N HIS A 186 -8.64 1.02 10.25
CA HIS A 186 -9.05 0.72 11.62
C HIS A 186 -8.14 -0.37 12.19
N LEU A 187 -7.22 -0.01 13.07
CA LEU A 187 -6.10 -0.84 13.49
C LEU A 187 -6.53 -2.12 14.23
N ILE A 188 -7.60 -2.04 15.01
CA ILE A 188 -8.08 -3.16 15.82
C ILE A 188 -8.75 -4.26 14.97
N ASP A 189 -9.22 -3.93 13.75
CA ASP A 189 -9.79 -4.90 12.80
C ASP A 189 -8.75 -5.78 12.10
N PHE A 190 -7.47 -5.55 12.36
CA PHE A 190 -6.35 -6.32 11.80
C PHE A 190 -5.51 -7.00 12.89
N ILE A 191 -6.08 -7.13 14.09
CA ILE A 191 -5.50 -7.96 15.15
C ILE A 191 -5.57 -9.41 14.68
N GLY A 192 -4.42 -10.10 14.71
CA GLY A 192 -4.25 -11.43 14.15
C GLY A 192 -5.15 -12.49 14.78
N SER A 193 -6.32 -12.70 14.19
CA SER A 193 -7.25 -13.79 14.46
C SER A 193 -7.41 -14.62 13.20
N GLU A 194 -7.15 -15.94 13.29
CA GLU A 194 -7.35 -16.87 12.16
C GLU A 194 -8.80 -16.83 11.67
N ALA A 195 -9.75 -16.70 12.60
CA ALA A 195 -11.17 -16.62 12.30
C ALA A 195 -11.50 -15.34 11.50
N LEU A 196 -10.95 -14.18 11.90
CA LEU A 196 -11.19 -12.92 11.20
C LEU A 196 -10.57 -12.92 9.80
N TYR A 197 -9.39 -13.53 9.65
CA TYR A 197 -8.77 -13.75 8.34
C TYR A 197 -9.61 -14.66 7.44
N ALA A 198 -10.18 -15.74 7.99
CA ALA A 198 -11.10 -16.60 7.24
C ALA A 198 -12.36 -15.82 6.83
N GLN A 199 -12.90 -14.99 7.71
CA GLN A 199 -14.05 -14.13 7.39
C GLN A 199 -13.73 -13.16 6.24
N TYR A 200 -12.55 -12.53 6.22
CA TYR A 200 -12.16 -11.66 5.10
C TYR A 200 -11.94 -12.42 3.79
N ALA A 201 -11.49 -13.67 3.85
CA ALA A 201 -11.37 -14.51 2.68
C ALA A 201 -12.75 -14.92 2.10
N ASP A 202 -13.71 -15.24 2.97
CA ASP A 202 -15.06 -15.67 2.57
C ASP A 202 -15.96 -14.48 2.20
N HIS A 203 -15.76 -13.33 2.86
CA HIS A 203 -16.54 -12.11 2.72
C HIS A 203 -15.61 -10.89 2.54
N PRO A 204 -14.89 -10.77 1.42
CA PRO A 204 -13.94 -9.66 1.20
C PRO A 204 -14.60 -8.28 1.28
N ASP A 205 -15.89 -8.18 0.96
CA ASP A 205 -16.67 -6.95 1.11
C ASP A 205 -16.74 -6.44 2.57
N SER A 206 -16.65 -7.33 3.56
CA SER A 206 -16.64 -7.00 4.98
C SER A 206 -15.40 -6.18 5.38
N MET A 207 -14.35 -6.24 4.57
CA MET A 207 -13.14 -5.44 4.69
C MET A 207 -13.12 -4.30 3.66
N CYS A 208 -13.39 -4.61 2.39
CA CYS A 208 -13.10 -3.72 1.27
C CYS A 208 -14.21 -2.73 0.92
N LYS A 209 -15.46 -2.99 1.34
CA LYS A 209 -16.59 -2.06 1.16
C LYS A 209 -16.95 -1.31 2.45
N SER A 210 -15.96 -1.16 3.32
CA SER A 210 -16.09 -0.51 4.61
C SER A 210 -15.09 0.63 4.73
N ALA A 211 -15.55 1.85 4.47
CA ALA A 211 -14.71 3.03 4.52
C ALA A 211 -14.00 3.27 5.87
N PRO A 212 -14.67 3.09 7.03
CA PRO A 212 -14.00 3.22 8.32
C PRO A 212 -12.99 2.10 8.59
N ARG A 213 -13.21 0.88 8.09
CA ARG A 213 -12.27 -0.24 8.28
C ARG A 213 -11.02 -0.13 7.45
N LEU A 214 -11.18 -0.04 6.13
CA LEU A 214 -10.07 0.00 5.19
C LEU A 214 -10.48 0.73 3.92
N LYS A 215 -9.87 1.90 3.66
CA LYS A 215 -10.14 2.67 2.44
C LYS A 215 -8.91 3.32 1.88
N MET A 216 -8.78 3.20 0.57
CA MET A 216 -7.85 4.00 -0.22
C MET A 216 -8.50 5.27 -0.71
N TYR A 217 -7.75 6.37 -0.62
CA TYR A 217 -8.21 7.70 -0.93
C TYR A 217 -7.44 8.26 -2.10
N LYS A 218 -8.15 8.69 -3.15
CA LYS A 218 -7.56 9.46 -4.26
C LYS A 218 -6.94 10.78 -3.79
N LYS A 219 -7.49 11.35 -2.71
CA LYS A 219 -7.02 12.60 -2.11
C LYS A 219 -6.99 12.46 -0.60
N LEU A 220 -5.79 12.38 -0.03
CA LEU A 220 -5.57 12.28 1.42
C LEU A 220 -4.33 13.07 1.84
N ASN A 221 -4.38 13.72 3.00
CA ASN A 221 -3.23 14.30 3.67
C ASN A 221 -3.39 14.20 5.19
N GLU A 222 -2.32 14.49 5.93
CA GLU A 222 -2.29 14.38 7.39
C GLU A 222 -3.29 15.25 8.14
N LEU A 223 -3.83 16.30 7.52
CA LEU A 223 -4.79 17.20 8.17
C LEU A 223 -6.23 16.72 8.02
N GLN A 224 -6.49 15.81 7.08
CA GLN A 224 -7.83 15.26 6.85
C GLN A 224 -8.19 14.19 7.88
N CYS A 225 -9.48 14.09 8.17
CA CYS A 225 -10.06 13.16 9.12
C CYS A 225 -10.52 11.90 8.40
N LEU A 226 -10.49 10.76 9.10
CA LEU A 226 -11.03 9.51 8.56
C LEU A 226 -12.49 9.34 9.00
N PRO A 227 -13.32 8.65 8.20
CA PRO A 227 -14.57 8.12 8.68
C PRO A 227 -14.30 7.05 9.74
N VAL A 228 -15.17 6.97 10.75
CA VAL A 228 -15.15 5.95 11.78
C VAL A 228 -16.49 5.22 11.85
N PHE A 229 -16.52 4.07 12.51
CA PHE A 229 -17.75 3.38 12.83
C PHE A 229 -18.53 4.19 13.88
N ASN A 230 -19.75 4.59 13.53
CA ASN A 230 -20.69 5.22 14.45
C ASN A 230 -22.10 4.65 14.21
N PRO A 231 -22.66 3.85 15.14
CA PRO A 231 -22.07 3.41 16.41
C PRO A 231 -20.82 2.52 16.20
N PRO A 232 -19.97 2.35 17.23
CA PRO A 232 -18.85 1.41 17.18
C PRO A 232 -19.30 -0.03 16.86
N LEU A 233 -18.42 -0.81 16.24
CA LEU A 233 -18.72 -2.20 15.91
C LEU A 233 -18.84 -3.08 17.15
N GLU A 234 -19.74 -4.05 17.05
CA GLU A 234 -19.85 -5.15 17.99
C GLU A 234 -19.16 -6.39 17.42
N TYR A 235 -18.35 -7.03 18.25
CA TYR A 235 -17.64 -8.26 17.91
C TYR A 235 -18.19 -9.42 18.75
N THR A 236 -18.21 -10.61 18.14
CA THR A 236 -18.47 -11.86 18.85
C THR A 236 -17.35 -12.18 19.85
N ARG A 237 -17.57 -13.18 20.72
CA ARG A 237 -16.56 -13.62 21.69
C ARG A 237 -15.25 -14.08 21.03
N ASP A 238 -15.32 -14.56 19.79
CA ASP A 238 -14.18 -15.05 19.02
C ASP A 238 -13.49 -13.93 18.20
N GLY A 239 -13.93 -12.68 18.37
CA GLY A 239 -13.38 -11.51 17.67
C GLY A 239 -13.86 -11.35 16.22
N LEU A 240 -14.88 -12.11 15.80
CA LEU A 240 -15.53 -11.95 14.50
C LEU A 240 -16.54 -10.80 14.51
N ASP A 241 -16.84 -10.26 13.35
CA ASP A 241 -17.89 -9.24 13.19
C ASP A 241 -19.26 -9.83 13.54
N ALA A 242 -20.02 -9.16 14.41
CA ALA A 242 -21.35 -9.63 14.80
C ALA A 242 -22.39 -9.44 13.68
N ASP A 243 -22.22 -8.41 12.83
CA ASP A 243 -23.10 -8.10 11.71
C ASP A 243 -22.27 -7.68 10.48
N LEU A 244 -22.28 -8.52 9.44
CA LEU A 244 -21.53 -8.26 8.21
C LEU A 244 -22.12 -7.16 7.34
N GLU A 245 -23.42 -6.86 7.46
CA GLU A 245 -24.07 -5.83 6.67
C GLU A 245 -23.80 -4.43 7.25
N ALA A 246 -23.69 -4.32 8.59
CA ALA A 246 -23.30 -3.08 9.27
C ALA A 246 -21.93 -2.55 8.81
N LEU A 247 -21.07 -3.45 8.30
CA LEU A 247 -19.73 -3.11 7.82
C LEU A 247 -19.73 -2.36 6.50
N LYS A 248 -20.76 -2.54 5.66
CA LYS A 248 -20.83 -1.96 4.31
C LYS A 248 -21.28 -0.50 4.37
N THR A 249 -20.44 0.34 4.96
CA THR A 249 -20.75 1.74 5.26
C THR A 249 -19.62 2.67 4.82
N GLU A 250 -20.00 3.91 4.48
CA GLU A 250 -19.05 5.02 4.28
C GLU A 250 -18.55 5.60 5.62
N GLY A 251 -19.15 5.19 6.75
CA GLY A 251 -18.83 5.66 8.09
C GLY A 251 -19.21 7.12 8.30
N GLU A 252 -18.83 7.65 9.46
CA GLU A 252 -19.06 9.06 9.81
C GLU A 252 -17.75 9.78 10.08
N VAL A 253 -17.60 10.99 9.54
CA VAL A 253 -16.39 11.81 9.76
C VAL A 253 -16.62 12.74 10.94
N MET A 254 -15.94 12.47 12.05
CA MET A 254 -16.14 13.15 13.34
C MET A 254 -15.29 14.41 13.51
N CYS A 255 -14.41 14.71 12.55
CA CYS A 255 -13.64 15.95 12.54
C CYS A 255 -13.49 16.54 11.13
N SER A 256 -12.99 17.77 11.05
CA SER A 256 -12.87 18.52 9.80
C SER A 256 -11.41 18.85 9.48
N PRO A 257 -11.00 18.85 8.20
CA PRO A 257 -11.80 18.51 7.01
C PRO A 257 -11.93 16.99 6.76
N PRO A 258 -13.00 16.54 6.08
CA PRO A 258 -13.10 15.16 5.59
C PRO A 258 -12.10 14.90 4.44
N PRO A 259 -11.91 13.63 4.04
CA PRO A 259 -11.05 13.27 2.92
C PRO A 259 -11.48 13.98 1.63
N GLY A 260 -10.51 14.34 0.79
CA GLY A 260 -10.77 15.08 -0.45
C GLY A 260 -11.07 16.58 -0.31
N GLN A 261 -11.38 17.08 0.89
CA GLN A 261 -11.61 18.52 1.11
C GLN A 261 -10.36 19.23 1.63
N LEU A 262 -10.12 20.45 1.13
CA LEU A 262 -8.98 21.26 1.58
C LEU A 262 -9.30 21.88 2.96
N PRO A 263 -8.35 21.85 3.92
CA PRO A 263 -8.54 22.50 5.20
C PRO A 263 -8.63 24.02 5.01
N THR A 264 -9.60 24.63 5.69
CA THR A 264 -9.79 26.07 5.79
C THR A 264 -8.58 26.75 6.44
N LEU A 265 -8.45 28.06 6.28
CA LEU A 265 -7.36 28.81 6.92
C LEU A 265 -7.42 28.69 8.45
N GLU A 266 -8.61 28.72 9.03
CA GLU A 266 -8.80 28.59 10.47
C GLU A 266 -8.35 27.21 10.98
N GLU A 267 -8.73 26.14 10.29
CA GLU A 267 -8.29 24.77 10.61
C GLU A 267 -6.79 24.62 10.48
N ARG A 268 -6.19 25.15 9.40
CA ARG A 268 -4.73 25.16 9.24
C ARG A 268 -4.06 25.90 10.41
N LEU A 269 -4.60 27.05 10.82
CA LEU A 269 -4.08 27.82 11.95
C LEU A 269 -4.29 27.10 13.30
N LYS A 270 -5.38 26.36 13.47
CA LYS A 270 -5.64 25.53 14.66
C LYS A 270 -4.64 24.38 14.73
N LEU A 271 -4.41 23.68 13.62
CA LEU A 271 -3.44 22.58 13.51
C LEU A 271 -1.99 23.08 13.65
N GLN A 272 -1.65 24.24 13.09
CA GLN A 272 -0.33 24.89 13.29
C GLN A 272 -0.10 25.33 14.73
N ARG A 273 -1.14 25.78 15.44
CA ARG A 273 -1.05 26.14 16.87
C ARG A 273 -0.78 24.92 17.76
N VAL A 274 -1.25 23.74 17.36
CA VAL A 274 -0.96 22.46 18.03
C VAL A 274 0.51 22.06 17.85
N LEU A 275 1.13 22.37 16.70
CA LEU A 275 2.53 22.03 16.36
C LEU A 275 3.62 22.93 17.00
N ARG A 276 3.34 23.67 18.08
CA ARG A 276 4.22 24.73 18.64
C ARG A 276 5.69 24.32 18.85
N SER A 277 6.57 24.67 17.88
CA SER A 277 7.82 25.47 18.01
C SER A 277 8.59 25.62 16.67
N PRO A 278 9.24 26.75 16.33
CA PRO A 278 8.85 28.17 16.34
C PRO A 278 8.24 28.57 14.96
N PRO A 279 7.92 29.85 14.65
CA PRO A 279 7.09 30.25 13.53
C PRO A 279 7.90 30.28 12.22
N ARG A 280 8.26 29.11 11.69
CA ARG A 280 8.45 28.99 10.24
C ARG A 280 7.09 28.65 9.68
N LEU A 281 6.46 29.64 9.03
CA LEU A 281 5.25 29.45 8.24
C LEU A 281 5.27 28.08 7.57
N TRP A 282 4.51 27.16 8.15
CA TRP A 282 4.28 25.85 7.60
C TRP A 282 3.53 26.13 6.30
N ARG A 283 4.22 26.03 5.16
CA ARG A 283 3.59 26.13 3.85
C ARG A 283 2.95 24.76 3.59
N PRO A 284 1.62 24.63 3.64
CA PRO A 284 0.98 23.42 3.13
C PRO A 284 1.35 23.33 1.66
N THR A 285 1.73 22.15 1.19
CA THR A 285 2.10 21.91 -0.21
C THR A 285 0.91 22.01 -1.18
N TYR A 286 -0.30 22.27 -0.68
CA TYR A 286 -1.42 22.70 -1.50
C TYR A 286 -1.39 24.21 -1.75
N GLY A 287 -0.77 24.63 -2.87
CA GLY A 287 -0.98 25.98 -3.39
C GLY A 287 0.21 26.61 -4.11
N VAL A 288 0.39 26.24 -5.39
CA VAL A 288 0.30 27.19 -6.52
C VAL A 288 1.08 28.51 -6.36
N LYS A 289 2.22 28.65 -7.06
CA LYS A 289 2.56 29.97 -7.61
C LYS A 289 1.41 30.36 -8.54
N LYS A 290 0.53 31.26 -8.08
CA LYS A 290 -0.56 31.83 -8.89
C LYS A 290 0.05 32.50 -10.12
N LYS A 291 0.05 31.80 -11.25
CA LYS A 291 -0.23 32.46 -12.52
C LYS A 291 -1.75 32.42 -12.64
N ARG A 292 -2.36 33.61 -12.67
CA ARG A 292 -3.78 33.80 -12.92
C ARG A 292 -4.12 33.04 -14.20
N ASP A 293 -4.92 31.98 -14.12
CA ASP A 293 -5.63 31.44 -15.27
C ASP A 293 -6.92 30.75 -14.82
N LYS A 294 -7.86 30.76 -15.77
CA LYS A 294 -9.31 30.68 -15.65
C LYS A 294 -9.82 29.50 -14.81
N ILE A 295 -10.94 29.75 -14.14
CA ILE A 295 -11.84 28.71 -13.61
C ILE A 295 -12.28 27.85 -14.79
N MET A 296 -11.57 26.75 -15.05
CA MET A 296 -12.11 25.64 -15.83
C MET A 296 -12.89 24.78 -14.84
N GLN A 297 -14.22 24.78 -14.99
CA GLN A 297 -15.06 23.70 -14.51
C GLN A 297 -14.50 22.41 -15.12
N LEU A 298 -13.85 21.59 -14.30
CA LEU A 298 -13.46 20.25 -14.67
C LEU A 298 -14.68 19.37 -14.47
N ASP A 299 -15.44 19.18 -15.54
CA ASP A 299 -16.40 18.10 -15.64
C ASP A 299 -15.66 16.78 -15.32
N GLU A 300 -16.27 15.98 -14.44
CA GLU A 300 -15.88 14.61 -14.12
C GLU A 300 -16.06 13.73 -15.37
N ARG A 301 -15.19 13.90 -16.36
CA ARG A 301 -14.98 12.86 -17.37
C ARG A 301 -14.31 11.70 -16.65
N GLU A 302 -14.93 10.52 -16.68
CA GLU A 302 -14.25 9.25 -16.44
C GLU A 302 -12.91 9.28 -17.19
N GLU A 303 -11.81 9.53 -16.47
CA GLU A 303 -10.49 9.48 -17.06
C GLU A 303 -10.26 8.02 -17.48
N GLN A 304 -10.42 7.79 -18.78
CA GLN A 304 -10.15 6.51 -19.42
C GLN A 304 -8.76 6.04 -18.97
N PHE A 305 -8.78 4.96 -18.18
CA PHE A 305 -7.64 4.37 -17.49
C PHE A 305 -6.50 4.12 -18.49
N LYS A 306 -5.45 4.95 -18.48
CA LYS A 306 -4.22 4.67 -19.24
C LYS A 306 -3.34 3.74 -18.39
N PRO A 307 -3.06 2.51 -18.83
CA PRO A 307 -2.17 1.62 -18.09
C PRO A 307 -0.77 2.21 -18.00
N THR A 308 -0.25 2.23 -16.79
CA THR A 308 0.99 2.89 -16.42
C THR A 308 2.13 1.89 -16.45
N CYS A 309 3.12 2.15 -17.30
CA CYS A 309 4.04 1.14 -17.81
C CYS A 309 5.49 1.36 -17.38
N PHE A 310 6.08 0.38 -16.70
CA PHE A 310 7.50 0.34 -16.33
C PHE A 310 8.35 -0.30 -17.45
N ASN A 311 8.34 0.31 -18.65
CA ASN A 311 8.84 -0.32 -19.90
C ASN A 311 10.33 -0.70 -19.92
N ASN A 312 11.15 -0.21 -18.99
CA ASN A 312 12.59 -0.44 -18.98
C ASN A 312 13.06 -1.44 -17.90
N ASP A 313 12.14 -1.89 -17.05
CA ASP A 313 12.44 -2.64 -15.84
C ASP A 313 11.81 -4.03 -15.90
N ILE A 314 12.60 -5.05 -15.57
CA ILE A 314 12.12 -6.42 -15.45
C ILE A 314 12.68 -7.09 -14.20
N VAL A 315 11.82 -7.81 -13.50
CA VAL A 315 12.14 -8.66 -12.35
C VAL A 315 12.06 -10.11 -12.78
N ILE A 316 13.06 -10.90 -12.43
CA ILE A 316 13.14 -12.34 -12.68
C ILE A 316 13.22 -13.04 -11.34
N SER A 317 12.13 -13.68 -10.91
CA SER A 317 12.01 -14.33 -9.62
C SER A 317 12.09 -15.85 -9.72
N ASN A 318 12.74 -16.47 -8.74
CA ASN A 318 12.79 -17.92 -8.59
C ASN A 318 11.58 -18.50 -7.86
N SER A 319 10.81 -17.69 -7.11
CA SER A 319 9.82 -18.21 -6.14
C SER A 319 8.41 -17.64 -6.30
N MET A 320 8.28 -16.38 -6.72
CA MET A 320 6.99 -15.68 -6.81
C MET A 320 6.30 -15.87 -8.16
N SER A 321 4.99 -15.66 -8.17
CA SER A 321 4.13 -15.90 -9.31
C SER A 321 4.12 -14.72 -10.29
N ALA A 322 4.38 -15.01 -11.56
CA ALA A 322 4.19 -14.04 -12.65
C ALA A 322 2.71 -14.03 -13.07
N LYS A 323 2.08 -15.21 -13.02
CA LYS A 323 0.67 -15.36 -13.32
C LYS A 323 -0.21 -14.54 -12.38
N GLU A 324 0.08 -14.57 -11.08
CA GLU A 324 -0.66 -13.80 -10.08
C GLU A 324 -0.66 -12.29 -10.36
N LEU A 325 0.50 -11.74 -10.76
CA LEU A 325 0.57 -10.33 -11.14
C LEU A 325 -0.27 -10.07 -12.39
N CYS A 326 -0.13 -10.89 -13.43
CA CYS A 326 -0.85 -10.69 -14.69
C CYS A 326 -2.37 -10.80 -14.53
N ASP A 327 -2.84 -11.78 -13.76
CA ASP A 327 -4.27 -12.06 -13.58
C ASP A 327 -4.95 -11.01 -12.69
N ASP A 328 -4.20 -10.32 -11.83
CA ASP A 328 -4.75 -9.30 -10.92
C ASP A 328 -4.70 -7.89 -11.56
N PRO A 329 -5.86 -7.28 -11.86
CA PRO A 329 -5.92 -5.95 -12.47
C PRO A 329 -5.43 -4.82 -11.54
N GLY A 330 -5.28 -5.07 -10.24
CA GLY A 330 -4.70 -4.15 -9.25
C GLY A 330 -3.17 -4.17 -9.21
N SER A 331 -2.51 -5.15 -9.85
CA SER A 331 -1.06 -5.25 -9.78
C SER A 331 -0.35 -4.17 -10.63
N ARG A 332 0.68 -3.52 -10.08
CA ARG A 332 1.39 -2.38 -10.71
C ARG A 332 2.88 -2.44 -10.39
N GLY A 333 3.71 -2.53 -11.42
CA GLY A 333 5.16 -2.51 -11.26
C GLY A 333 5.91 -2.94 -12.53
N PRO A 334 7.23 -3.18 -12.41
CA PRO A 334 8.07 -3.72 -13.49
C PRO A 334 7.52 -5.02 -14.08
N ASP A 335 7.88 -5.31 -15.34
CA ASP A 335 7.58 -6.62 -15.92
C ASP A 335 8.17 -7.75 -15.09
N PHE A 336 7.53 -8.92 -15.10
CA PHE A 336 7.87 -9.98 -14.14
C PHE A 336 8.03 -11.34 -14.79
N VAL A 337 9.09 -12.06 -14.47
CA VAL A 337 9.32 -13.44 -14.88
C VAL A 337 9.32 -14.32 -13.65
N SER A 338 8.53 -15.39 -13.67
CA SER A 338 8.61 -16.48 -12.69
C SER A 338 9.33 -17.67 -13.33
N LYS A 339 10.52 -18.00 -12.82
CA LYS A 339 11.22 -19.22 -13.22
C LYS A 339 10.54 -20.48 -12.69
N LYS A 340 9.88 -20.38 -11.53
CA LYS A 340 9.12 -21.48 -10.93
C LYS A 340 7.97 -21.90 -11.83
N GLU A 341 7.25 -20.93 -12.37
CA GLU A 341 6.07 -21.19 -13.20
C GLU A 341 6.40 -21.26 -14.70
N GLY A 342 7.56 -20.74 -15.11
CA GLY A 342 7.93 -20.65 -16.51
C GLY A 342 7.08 -19.64 -17.29
N PHE A 343 6.66 -18.55 -16.64
CA PHE A 343 5.88 -17.47 -17.26
C PHE A 343 6.55 -16.10 -17.10
N TYR A 344 6.28 -15.23 -18.06
CA TYR A 344 6.61 -13.82 -18.10
C TYR A 344 5.29 -13.04 -18.17
N CYS A 345 5.15 -12.04 -17.32
CA CYS A 345 4.04 -11.11 -17.32
C CYS A 345 4.50 -9.77 -17.90
N ASP A 346 3.86 -9.37 -18.99
CA ASP A 346 3.90 -7.99 -19.46
C ASP A 346 2.92 -7.18 -18.61
N MET A 347 3.43 -6.39 -17.66
CA MET A 347 2.60 -5.62 -16.73
C MET A 347 1.88 -4.44 -17.38
N CYS A 348 2.30 -4.03 -18.57
CA CYS A 348 1.61 -2.98 -19.32
C CYS A 348 0.27 -3.42 -19.86
N THR A 349 0.28 -4.64 -20.40
CA THR A 349 -0.86 -5.21 -21.11
C THR A 349 -1.55 -6.29 -20.29
N HIS A 350 -1.00 -6.63 -19.11
CA HIS A 350 -1.36 -7.79 -18.31
C HIS A 350 -1.39 -9.09 -19.14
N THR A 351 -0.51 -9.17 -20.16
CA THR A 351 -0.44 -10.34 -21.03
C THR A 351 0.59 -11.33 -20.51
N LEU A 352 0.14 -12.56 -20.25
CA LEU A 352 0.99 -13.64 -19.80
C LEU A 352 1.60 -14.38 -20.99
N TRP A 353 2.93 -14.47 -21.02
CA TRP A 353 3.68 -15.22 -22.03
C TRP A 353 4.47 -16.34 -21.37
N PRO A 354 4.58 -17.50 -22.02
CA PRO A 354 5.41 -18.58 -21.50
C PRO A 354 6.90 -18.31 -21.75
N VAL A 355 7.77 -18.73 -20.85
CA VAL A 355 9.24 -18.67 -20.98
C VAL A 355 9.73 -19.68 -22.02
N CYS A 356 10.69 -19.29 -22.86
CA CYS A 356 11.25 -20.17 -23.89
C CYS A 356 11.96 -21.38 -23.26
N HIS A 357 11.65 -22.59 -23.74
CA HIS A 357 12.32 -23.82 -23.30
C HIS A 357 13.27 -24.31 -24.39
N LYS A 358 14.48 -24.73 -24.01
CA LYS A 358 15.43 -25.35 -24.94
C LYS A 358 14.92 -26.77 -25.27
N GLY A 359 14.70 -27.06 -26.56
CA GLY A 359 14.45 -28.43 -27.04
C GLY A 359 12.99 -28.90 -27.10
N ALA A 360 12.00 -28.05 -26.80
CA ALA A 360 10.60 -28.40 -27.01
C ALA A 360 10.00 -27.51 -28.11
N ALA A 361 9.61 -28.14 -29.22
CA ALA A 361 8.68 -27.57 -30.19
C ALA A 361 7.29 -27.49 -29.53
N VAL A 362 7.14 -26.65 -28.51
CA VAL A 362 5.83 -26.33 -27.96
C VAL A 362 5.17 -25.50 -29.05
N GLN A 363 4.11 -26.03 -29.66
CA GLN A 363 3.21 -25.27 -30.50
C GLN A 363 2.68 -24.08 -29.69
N ARG A 364 3.38 -22.95 -29.76
CA ARG A 364 2.98 -21.70 -29.12
C ARG A 364 2.42 -20.81 -30.22
N PRO A 365 1.13 -20.46 -30.17
CA PRO A 365 0.49 -19.76 -31.28
C PRO A 365 1.05 -18.34 -31.49
N LEU A 366 1.69 -17.72 -30.48
CA LEU A 366 2.05 -16.30 -30.50
C LEU A 366 3.54 -16.00 -30.20
N GLY A 367 4.16 -16.62 -29.19
CA GLY A 367 5.56 -16.34 -28.81
C GLY A 367 6.01 -16.89 -27.46
N CYS A 368 7.25 -16.58 -27.05
CA CYS A 368 7.82 -16.89 -25.74
C CYS A 368 8.83 -15.85 -25.27
N PHE A 369 9.00 -15.72 -23.96
CA PHE A 369 10.03 -14.85 -23.37
C PHE A 369 11.35 -15.58 -23.14
N ASP A 370 12.43 -15.09 -23.75
CA ASP A 370 13.78 -15.58 -23.55
C ASP A 370 14.44 -14.84 -22.40
N ILE A 371 14.73 -15.57 -21.32
CA ILE A 371 15.34 -15.04 -20.09
C ILE A 371 16.78 -14.57 -20.35
N ASP A 372 17.53 -15.29 -21.17
CA ASP A 372 18.95 -15.01 -21.42
C ASP A 372 19.07 -13.77 -22.32
N ALA A 373 18.28 -13.74 -23.40
CA ALA A 373 18.23 -12.60 -24.33
C ALA A 373 17.43 -11.40 -23.78
N LYS A 374 16.61 -11.61 -22.74
CA LYS A 374 15.69 -10.63 -22.13
C LYS A 374 14.73 -10.02 -23.15
N LYS A 375 14.23 -10.86 -24.05
CA LYS A 375 13.40 -10.46 -25.20
C LYS A 375 12.27 -11.43 -25.42
N LEU A 376 11.15 -10.91 -25.91
CA LEU A 376 10.06 -11.73 -26.40
C LEU A 376 10.37 -12.17 -27.84
N HIS A 377 10.42 -13.47 -28.08
CA HIS A 377 10.44 -14.05 -29.42
C HIS A 377 9.01 -14.36 -29.83
N TYR A 378 8.62 -13.96 -31.03
CA TYR A 378 7.27 -14.17 -31.55
C TYR A 378 7.30 -14.43 -33.04
N ASP A 379 6.29 -15.15 -33.53
CA ASP A 379 6.15 -15.48 -34.94
C ASP A 379 5.33 -14.40 -35.65
N ARG A 380 6.01 -13.56 -36.45
CA ARG A 380 5.42 -12.41 -37.16
C ARG A 380 4.28 -12.81 -38.11
N GLU A 381 4.31 -14.01 -38.68
CA GLU A 381 3.28 -14.46 -39.63
C GLU A 381 1.98 -14.86 -38.93
N LYS A 382 2.05 -15.35 -37.68
CA LYS A 382 0.86 -15.72 -36.89
C LYS A 382 0.22 -14.53 -36.20
N THR A 383 1.02 -13.57 -35.72
CA THR A 383 0.52 -12.32 -35.13
C THR A 383 -0.19 -11.41 -36.14
N ALA A 384 0.10 -11.53 -37.44
CA ALA A 384 -0.57 -10.76 -38.48
C ALA A 384 -1.97 -11.29 -38.86
N ARG A 385 -2.26 -12.57 -38.56
CA ARG A 385 -3.58 -13.18 -38.77
C ARG A 385 -4.52 -12.98 -37.59
N ASP A 386 -3.96 -12.87 -36.38
CA ASP A 386 -4.69 -12.61 -35.15
C ASP A 386 -4.66 -11.09 -34.88
N ASN A 387 -5.63 -10.37 -35.46
CA ASN A 387 -5.66 -8.90 -35.57
C ASN A 387 -5.76 -8.14 -34.22
N SER A 388 -5.50 -8.82 -33.11
CA SER A 388 -5.68 -8.36 -31.73
C SER A 388 -4.41 -8.41 -30.86
N THR A 389 -3.33 -9.08 -31.26
CA THR A 389 -2.15 -9.24 -30.38
C THR A 389 -0.97 -8.37 -30.83
N ILE A 390 -0.96 -7.11 -30.37
CA ILE A 390 0.21 -6.23 -30.53
C ILE A 390 1.31 -6.75 -29.62
N VAL A 391 2.38 -7.30 -30.21
CA VAL A 391 3.56 -7.72 -29.45
C VAL A 391 4.40 -6.47 -29.12
N PRO A 392 4.60 -6.13 -27.83
CA PRO A 392 5.36 -4.95 -27.48
C PRO A 392 6.85 -5.19 -27.68
N VAL A 393 7.50 -4.27 -28.41
CA VAL A 393 8.95 -4.24 -28.53
C VAL A 393 9.52 -3.63 -27.25
N LYS A 394 9.97 -4.48 -26.33
CA LYS A 394 10.58 -4.06 -25.06
C LYS A 394 12.11 -4.20 -25.08
N ASN A 395 12.79 -3.28 -24.41
CA ASN A 395 14.24 -3.29 -24.25
C ASN A 395 14.59 -2.94 -22.79
N TYR A 396 14.80 -3.96 -21.97
CA TYR A 396 15.05 -3.77 -20.54
C TYR A 396 16.48 -3.28 -20.30
N ARG A 397 16.57 -2.09 -19.71
CA ARG A 397 17.84 -1.53 -19.25
C ARG A 397 18.18 -2.02 -17.85
N ASN A 398 17.15 -2.28 -17.04
CA ASN A 398 17.29 -2.63 -15.65
C ASN A 398 16.73 -4.04 -15.42
N VAL A 399 17.60 -4.96 -15.03
CA VAL A 399 17.22 -6.36 -14.79
C VAL A 399 17.51 -6.72 -13.35
N ARG A 400 16.47 -7.24 -12.71
CA ARG A 400 16.42 -7.63 -11.31
C ARG A 400 16.29 -9.15 -11.24
N ILE A 401 17.08 -9.81 -10.39
CA ILE A 401 16.94 -11.24 -10.10
C ILE A 401 16.58 -11.44 -8.63
N TRP A 402 15.35 -11.91 -8.34
CA TRP A 402 14.93 -12.34 -7.01
C TRP A 402 15.26 -13.81 -6.83
N LYS A 403 16.08 -14.08 -5.81
CA LYS A 403 16.52 -15.42 -5.49
C LYS A 403 15.58 -16.13 -4.55
#